data_AF-A0A178MDZ6-F1
#
_entry.id   AF-A0A178MDZ6-F1
#
_cell.length_a   1.000
_cell.length_b   1.000
_cell.length_c   1.000
_cell.angle_alpha   90.00
_cell.angle_beta   90.00
_cell.angle_gamma   90.00
#
_symmetry.space_group_name_H-M   'P 1'
#
loop_
_entity.id
_entity.type
_entity.pdbx_description
1 polymer ?
#
loop_
_entity_poly.entity_id
_entity_poly.type
_entity_poly.pdbx_seq_one_letter_code
_entity_poly.pdbx_strand_id
1 'polypeptide(L)'
;MRVTTTGTPTEEEAAAAVAAITLLLAEEAAQADHTPAAPPARWRDSMRLMAQGLQPTRVPDTPRWSTIERLRRAGKGGMGIVGL
;
A
#
# COMPACT_ATOMS: atom_id res chain seq x y z
N MET A 1 -11.88 -15.76 -17.28
CA MET A 1 -11.98 -17.16 -16.80
C MET A 1 -13.22 -17.26 -15.93
N ARG A 2 -14.26 -17.97 -16.35
CA ARG A 2 -15.53 -18.10 -15.62
C ARG A 2 -15.59 -19.53 -15.09
N VAL A 3 -15.40 -19.70 -13.78
CA VAL A 3 -15.51 -21.00 -13.12
C VAL A 3 -16.98 -21.17 -12.74
N THR A 4 -17.72 -21.98 -13.49
CA THR A 4 -19.09 -22.37 -13.15
C THR A 4 -19.05 -23.72 -12.46
N THR A 5 -19.21 -23.74 -11.13
CA THR A 5 -19.34 -25.00 -10.37
C THR A 5 -20.81 -25.41 -10.41
N THR A 6 -21.18 -26.30 -11.34
CA THR A 6 -22.54 -26.84 -11.39
C THR A 6 -22.65 -27.98 -10.37
N GLY A 7 -23.00 -27.66 -9.11
CA GLY A 7 -23.24 -28.63 -8.04
C GLY A 7 -22.70 -28.19 -6.67
N THR A 8 -23.17 -28.84 -5.60
CA THR A 8 -22.54 -28.76 -4.27
C THR A 8 -21.20 -29.49 -4.31
N PRO A 9 -20.08 -28.86 -3.90
CA PRO A 9 -18.76 -29.48 -3.95
C PRO A 9 -18.71 -30.70 -3.03
N THR A 10 -17.98 -31.71 -3.47
CA THR A 10 -17.61 -32.84 -2.60
C THR A 10 -16.70 -32.37 -1.46
N GLU A 11 -16.60 -33.16 -0.40
CA GLU A 11 -15.75 -32.83 0.76
C GLU A 11 -14.27 -32.72 0.35
N GLU A 12 -13.82 -33.55 -0.57
CA GLU A 12 -12.47 -33.50 -1.14
C GLU A 12 -12.22 -32.22 -1.96
N GLU A 13 -13.19 -31.82 -2.80
CA GLU A 13 -13.09 -30.57 -3.58
C GLU A 13 -13.11 -29.34 -2.67
N ALA A 14 -13.92 -29.36 -1.61
CA ALA A 14 -13.94 -28.29 -0.62
C ALA A 14 -12.60 -28.22 0.13
N ALA A 15 -12.03 -29.35 0.53
CA ALA A 15 -10.72 -29.41 1.17
C ALA A 15 -9.61 -28.90 0.23
N ALA A 16 -9.63 -29.29 -1.04
CA ALA A 16 -8.67 -28.83 -2.04
C ALA A 16 -8.79 -27.31 -2.29
N ALA A 17 -10.01 -26.78 -2.36
CA ALA A 17 -10.25 -25.34 -2.50
C ALA A 17 -9.71 -24.57 -1.30
N VAL A 18 -9.96 -25.04 -0.07
CA VAL A 18 -9.45 -24.40 1.15
C VAL A 18 -7.93 -24.46 1.20
N ALA A 19 -7.31 -25.60 0.85
CA ALA A 19 -5.86 -25.73 0.80
C ALA A 19 -5.24 -24.74 -0.22
N ALA A 20 -5.83 -24.62 -1.41
CA ALA A 20 -5.38 -23.68 -2.43
C ALA A 20 -5.48 -22.21 -1.98
N ILE A 21 -6.59 -21.83 -1.34
CA ILE A 21 -6.77 -20.47 -0.80
C ILE A 21 -5.77 -20.20 0.32
N THR A 22 -5.55 -21.17 1.20
CA THR A 22 -4.64 -21.04 2.34
C THR A 22 -3.19 -20.89 1.89
N LEU A 23 -2.78 -21.64 0.85
CA LEU A 23 -1.47 -21.51 0.24
C LEU A 23 -1.26 -20.10 -0.34
N LEU A 24 -2.22 -19.60 -1.10
CA LEU A 24 -2.14 -18.25 -1.69
C LEU A 24 -2.00 -17.17 -0.62
N LEU A 25 -2.82 -17.25 0.44
CA LEU A 25 -2.75 -16.27 1.54
C LEU A 25 -1.43 -16.35 2.32
N ALA A 26 -0.86 -17.55 2.48
CA ALA A 26 0.44 -17.73 3.11
C ALA A 26 1.58 -17.13 2.28
N GLU A 27 1.53 -17.29 0.95
CA GLU A 27 2.49 -16.67 0.02
C GLU A 27 2.37 -15.14 0.03
N GLU A 28 1.15 -14.59 0.02
CA GLU A 28 0.93 -13.15 0.13
C GLU A 28 1.45 -12.57 1.46
N ALA A 29 1.21 -13.27 2.57
CA ALA A 29 1.70 -12.87 3.88
C ALA A 29 3.24 -12.88 3.96
N ALA A 30 3.89 -13.90 3.37
CA ALA A 30 5.34 -13.96 3.29
C ALA A 30 5.93 -12.81 2.46
N GLN A 31 5.24 -12.39 1.40
CA GLN A 31 5.65 -11.29 0.55
C GLN A 31 5.49 -9.91 1.23
N ALA A 32 4.49 -9.76 2.10
CA ALA A 32 4.25 -8.52 2.84
C ALA A 32 5.44 -8.16 3.77
N ASP A 33 6.10 -9.16 4.35
CA ASP A 33 7.31 -9.01 5.18
C ASP A 33 8.58 -8.65 4.38
N HIS A 34 8.52 -8.68 3.04
CA HIS A 34 9.64 -8.37 2.16
C HIS A 34 9.55 -7.01 1.47
N THR A 35 8.57 -6.17 1.82
CA THR A 35 8.62 -4.77 1.39
C THR A 35 9.73 -4.08 2.18
N PRO A 36 10.87 -3.70 1.55
CA PRO A 36 11.87 -2.94 2.26
C PRO A 36 11.20 -1.66 2.75
N ALA A 37 11.17 -1.45 4.07
CA ALA A 37 10.73 -0.19 4.63
C ALA A 37 11.64 0.89 4.03
N ALA A 38 11.12 1.66 3.08
CA ALA A 38 11.87 2.76 2.50
C ALA A 38 12.28 3.66 3.68
N PRO A 39 13.58 3.96 3.84
CA PRO A 39 14.03 4.79 4.93
C PRO A 39 13.24 6.10 4.87
N PRO A 40 12.72 6.61 6.01
CA PRO A 40 11.84 7.76 6.00
C PRO A 40 12.55 8.91 5.29
N ALA A 41 11.92 9.46 4.25
CA ALA A 41 12.47 10.56 3.48
C ALA A 41 12.75 11.75 4.43
N ARG A 42 14.02 11.99 4.75
CA ARG A 42 14.41 13.08 5.66
C ARG A 42 14.45 14.37 4.88
N TRP A 43 13.86 15.42 5.43
CA TRP A 43 13.86 16.77 4.85
C TRP A 43 15.25 17.22 4.37
N ARG A 44 16.29 16.94 5.16
CA ARG A 44 17.68 17.31 4.84
C ARG A 44 18.20 16.65 3.56
N ASP A 45 17.81 15.41 3.29
CA ASP A 45 18.28 14.68 2.11
C ASP A 45 17.59 15.20 0.84
N SER A 46 16.28 15.51 0.93
CA SER A 46 15.55 16.21 -0.12
C SER A 46 16.16 17.57 -0.46
N MET A 47 16.56 18.35 0.55
CA MET A 47 17.19 19.66 0.35
C MET A 47 18.56 19.56 -0.35
N ARG A 48 19.34 18.52 -0.05
CA ARG A 48 20.63 18.27 -0.73
C ARG A 48 20.43 17.95 -2.21
N LEU A 49 19.43 17.12 -2.53
CA LEU A 49 19.09 16.81 -3.92
C LEU A 49 18.64 18.05 -4.69
N MET A 50 17.78 18.87 -4.08
CA MET A 50 17.34 20.13 -4.70
C MET A 50 18.49 21.12 -4.92
N ALA A 51 19.43 21.22 -3.98
CA ALA A 51 20.63 22.05 -4.13
C ALA A 51 21.55 21.58 -5.28
N GLN A 52 21.48 20.30 -5.66
CA GLN A 52 22.19 19.71 -6.79
C GLN A 52 21.39 19.77 -8.10
N GLY A 53 20.22 20.42 -8.11
CA GLY A 53 19.34 20.50 -9.29
C GLY A 53 18.57 19.21 -9.58
N LEU A 54 18.61 18.23 -8.66
CA LEU A 54 17.88 16.97 -8.78
C LEU A 54 16.52 17.08 -8.08
N GLN A 55 15.46 16.61 -8.74
CA GLN A 55 14.16 16.50 -8.09
C GLN A 55 14.15 15.24 -7.20
N PRO A 56 13.87 15.38 -5.89
CA PRO A 56 13.66 14.22 -5.04
C PRO A 56 12.36 13.52 -5.46
N THR A 57 12.49 12.41 -6.18
CA THR A 57 11.35 11.55 -6.54
C THR A 57 10.81 10.94 -5.25
N ARG A 58 9.71 11.51 -4.73
CA ARG A 58 8.96 10.86 -3.67
C ARG A 58 8.28 9.66 -4.28
N VAL A 59 8.70 8.46 -3.92
CA VAL A 59 7.88 7.26 -4.16
C VAL A 59 6.51 7.55 -3.52
N PRO A 60 5.41 7.51 -4.28
CA PRO A 60 4.11 7.80 -3.71
C PRO A 60 3.74 6.68 -2.74
N ASP A 61 3.95 6.93 -1.45
CA ASP A 61 3.35 6.11 -0.40
C ASP A 61 1.84 6.14 -0.59
N THR A 62 1.21 4.97 -0.49
CA THR A 62 -0.25 4.86 -0.51
C THR A 62 -0.82 5.80 0.55
N PRO A 63 -1.71 6.73 0.19
CA PRO A 63 -2.13 7.77 1.13
C PRO A 63 -2.85 7.14 2.32
N ARG A 64 -2.27 7.29 3.52
CA ARG A 64 -2.89 6.84 4.77
C ARG A 64 -4.16 7.66 5.03
N TRP A 65 -5.10 7.09 5.79
CA TRP A 65 -6.33 7.79 6.18
C TRP A 65 -6.08 9.20 6.75
N SER A 66 -5.02 9.38 7.54
CA SER A 66 -4.59 10.68 8.08
C SER A 66 -4.22 11.70 7.00
N THR A 67 -3.62 11.25 5.90
CA THR A 67 -3.24 12.10 4.76
C THR A 67 -4.48 12.50 3.96
N ILE A 68 -5.38 11.55 3.70
CA ILE A 68 -6.66 11.80 3.02
C ILE A 68 -7.52 12.78 3.82
N GLU A 69 -7.62 12.56 5.13
CA GLU A 69 -8.34 13.42 6.07
C GLU A 69 -7.76 14.84 6.10
N ARG A 70 -6.43 14.98 6.12
CA ARG A 70 -5.76 16.29 6.06
C ARG A 70 -6.08 17.02 4.75
N LEU A 71 -6.00 16.33 3.60
CA LEU A 71 -6.33 16.91 2.30
C LEU A 71 -7.80 17.34 2.22
N ARG A 72 -8.71 16.52 2.77
CA ARG A 72 -10.14 16.85 2.83
C ARG A 72 -10.42 18.11 3.64
N ARG A 73 -9.67 18.35 4.72
CA ARG A 73 -9.77 19.59 5.51
C ARG A 73 -9.13 20.78 4.80
N ALA A 74 -8.00 20.57 4.11
CA ALA A 74 -7.33 21.61 3.34
C ALA A 74 -8.22 22.15 2.20
N GLY A 75 -8.93 21.26 1.49
CA GLY A 75 -9.85 21.65 0.40
C GLY A 75 -11.10 22.42 0.85
N LYS A 76 -11.42 22.44 2.15
CA LYS A 76 -12.55 23.19 2.73
C LYS A 76 -12.15 24.54 3.35
N GLY A 77 -10.96 25.06 3.03
CA GLY A 77 -10.46 26.31 3.61
C GLY A 77 -9.73 26.14 4.94
N GLY A 78 -9.37 24.91 5.33
CA GLY A 78 -8.48 24.65 6.45
C GLY A 78 -7.05 25.03 6.09
N MET A 79 -6.57 26.14 6.64
CA MET A 79 -5.21 26.64 6.51
C MET A 79 -4.19 25.52 6.83
N GLY A 80 -3.66 24.88 5.79
CA GLY A 80 -2.83 23.69 5.91
C GLY A 80 -1.44 23.93 5.35
N ILE A 81 -0.46 23.97 6.27
CA ILE A 81 0.99 24.16 6.06
C ILE A 81 1.38 25.62 5.75
N VAL A 82 1.27 26.49 6.76
CA VAL A 82 2.21 27.61 6.90
C VAL A 82 3.25 27.12 7.90
N GLY A 83 4.51 27.07 7.48
CA GLY A 83 5.60 26.45 8.24
C GLY A 83 5.83 27.08 9.62
N LEU A 84 6.29 26.23 10.55
CA LEU A 84 7.10 26.60 11.70
C LEU A 84 8.36 25.73 11.64
#